data_AF-D1BZD0-F1
#
_entry.id   AF-D1BZD0-F1
#
_cell.length_a   1.000
_cell.length_b   1.000
_cell.length_c   1.000
_cell.angle_alpha   90.00
_cell.angle_beta   90.00
_cell.angle_gamma   90.00
#
_symmetry.space_group_name_H-M   'P 1'
#
loop_
_entity.id
_entity.type
_entity.pdbx_description
1 polymer ?
#
loop_
_entity_poly.entity_id
_entity_poly.type
_entity_poly.pdbx_seq_one_letter_code
_entity_poly.pdbx_strand_id
1 'polypeptide(L)'
;MTRSLPEPALRHRVRAAAAAAGAAALLVTSAGLASAAAPTDVQYPPPPAPTLDVNVLQPICDGDVPYLEYAVTATGTTNDTVTITWQNPAGSDVVLADLPLTGRVLWPGAVVGANGEALDWPGWTQQADGTWVEGDEFDWVRPSVDVLFEVNPEASATVAYPPSSPSCATNPEGVTPTVKVDTLTPTCVEGVTYLEYGLTVTGTPATTTTITWDNPDGPDFVQEGVPLRGRVLWPGAYPERNVDLPASQGWELVSNTWQNTRDYGWAVGTVDVTFASSPAVTVPVTYPQDTAGCVRAAGVSGLLPRTGTEVLGLVGFALGFLALGTTVVVLTRRRRA
;
A
#
# COMPACT_ATOMS: atom_id res chain seq x y z
N MET A 1 32.23 -7.74 44.52
CA MET A 1 31.70 -8.66 45.55
C MET A 1 30.29 -9.04 45.15
N THR A 2 30.17 -10.22 44.56
CA THR A 2 28.95 -10.81 43.99
C THR A 2 28.10 -11.47 45.08
N ARG A 3 26.79 -11.28 45.05
CA ARG A 3 25.85 -12.08 45.85
C ARG A 3 24.61 -12.41 45.02
N SER A 4 24.61 -13.63 44.47
CA SER A 4 23.43 -14.33 43.97
C SER A 4 22.54 -14.78 45.13
N LEU A 5 21.22 -14.77 44.90
CA LEU A 5 20.24 -15.50 45.71
C LEU A 5 19.54 -16.55 44.82
N PRO A 6 19.09 -17.70 45.39
CA PRO A 6 18.76 -18.90 44.61
C PRO A 6 17.26 -19.20 44.47
N GLU A 7 16.92 -19.96 43.42
CA GLU A 7 15.62 -20.64 43.17
C GLU A 7 15.27 -21.70 44.24
N PRO A 8 13.97 -21.99 44.47
CA PRO A 8 13.54 -23.19 45.18
C PRO A 8 13.11 -24.32 44.22
N ALA A 9 13.70 -25.50 44.45
CA ALA A 9 13.40 -26.74 43.75
C ALA A 9 12.22 -27.54 44.35
N LEU A 10 11.45 -28.11 43.42
CA LEU A 10 10.40 -29.13 43.53
C LEU A 10 10.75 -30.29 44.48
N ARG A 11 9.78 -30.75 45.28
CA ARG A 11 9.81 -32.06 45.94
C ARG A 11 8.53 -32.85 45.67
N HIS A 12 8.61 -33.83 44.78
CA HIS A 12 7.69 -34.95 44.72
C HIS A 12 8.18 -36.08 45.62
N ARG A 13 7.28 -36.65 46.44
CA ARG A 13 7.46 -37.95 47.07
C ARG A 13 6.29 -38.84 46.70
N VAL A 14 6.60 -39.87 45.94
CA VAL A 14 5.77 -41.04 45.67
C VAL A 14 5.81 -41.97 46.88
N ARG A 15 4.66 -42.53 47.27
CA ARG A 15 4.59 -43.83 47.94
C ARG A 15 3.39 -44.62 47.42
N ALA A 16 3.70 -45.80 46.89
CA ALA A 16 2.78 -46.86 46.53
C ALA A 16 2.42 -47.71 47.76
N ALA A 17 1.26 -48.35 47.74
CA ALA A 17 1.03 -49.65 48.39
C ALA A 17 -0.20 -50.33 47.75
N ALA A 18 -0.02 -51.60 47.42
CA ALA A 18 -1.00 -52.50 46.81
C ALA A 18 -1.59 -53.46 47.85
N ALA A 19 -2.83 -53.91 47.64
CA ALA A 19 -3.41 -55.22 48.02
C ALA A 19 -4.92 -55.16 47.70
N ALA A 20 -5.48 -55.90 46.74
CA ALA A 20 -5.71 -57.35 46.65
C ALA A 20 -7.12 -57.78 47.12
N ALA A 21 -7.85 -58.38 46.17
CA ALA A 21 -8.87 -59.44 46.27
C ALA A 21 -10.22 -59.17 46.98
N GLY A 22 -11.30 -59.56 46.30
CA GLY A 22 -12.59 -59.81 46.94
C GLY A 22 -13.79 -59.59 46.03
N ALA A 23 -14.00 -60.47 45.05
CA ALA A 23 -15.23 -60.52 44.27
C ALA A 23 -16.40 -60.97 45.17
N ALA A 24 -17.42 -60.12 45.32
CA ALA A 24 -18.73 -60.49 45.82
C ALA A 24 -19.78 -59.90 44.88
N ALA A 25 -20.36 -60.78 44.05
CA ALA A 25 -21.50 -60.46 43.21
C ALA A 25 -22.74 -60.28 44.10
N LEU A 26 -23.22 -59.04 44.23
CA LEU A 26 -24.59 -58.77 44.66
C LEU A 26 -25.41 -58.34 43.44
N LEU A 27 -26.33 -59.22 43.06
CA LEU A 27 -27.50 -58.92 42.24
C LEU A 27 -28.35 -57.89 43.00
N VAL A 28 -28.31 -56.63 42.57
CA VAL A 28 -29.33 -55.65 42.93
C VAL A 28 -30.21 -55.43 41.71
N THR A 29 -31.44 -55.90 41.86
CA THR A 29 -32.58 -55.69 40.99
C THR A 29 -32.81 -54.20 40.73
N SER A 30 -32.98 -53.86 39.46
CA SER A 30 -33.34 -52.56 38.92
C SER A 30 -34.62 -52.00 39.56
N ALA A 31 -34.48 -50.98 40.41
CA ALA A 31 -35.53 -50.00 40.65
C ALA A 31 -35.26 -48.82 39.73
N GLY A 32 -36.02 -48.73 38.64
CA GLY A 32 -35.99 -47.59 37.73
C GLY A 32 -36.45 -46.33 38.45
N LEU A 33 -35.50 -45.54 38.94
CA LEU A 33 -35.70 -44.12 39.13
C LEU A 33 -35.52 -43.50 37.74
N ALA A 34 -36.65 -43.13 37.12
CA ALA A 34 -36.65 -42.21 36.01
C ALA A 34 -35.96 -40.92 36.50
N SER A 35 -34.67 -40.79 36.22
CA SER A 35 -34.02 -39.49 36.25
C SER A 35 -34.74 -38.69 35.18
N ALA A 36 -35.58 -37.75 35.59
CA ALA A 36 -36.02 -36.69 34.70
C ALA A 36 -34.75 -36.11 34.08
N ALA A 37 -34.57 -36.32 32.78
CA ALA A 37 -33.52 -35.63 32.06
C ALA A 37 -33.73 -34.14 32.31
N ALA A 38 -32.73 -33.47 32.86
CA ALA A 38 -32.73 -32.02 32.91
C ALA A 38 -33.04 -31.52 31.49
N PRO A 39 -33.92 -30.51 31.32
CA PRO A 39 -34.17 -29.97 30.00
C PRO A 39 -32.83 -29.59 29.38
N THR A 40 -32.59 -30.08 28.16
CA THR A 40 -31.41 -29.76 27.37
C THR A 40 -31.25 -28.24 27.38
N ASP A 41 -30.13 -27.78 27.96
CA ASP A 41 -29.71 -26.39 27.95
C ASP A 41 -29.79 -25.89 26.50
N VAL A 42 -30.74 -25.00 26.24
CA VAL A 42 -30.87 -24.37 24.92
C VAL A 42 -29.70 -23.41 24.86
N GLN A 43 -28.57 -23.90 24.35
CA GLN A 43 -27.34 -23.13 24.27
C GLN A 43 -27.55 -21.94 23.33
N TYR A 44 -27.95 -20.80 23.91
CA TYR A 44 -28.06 -19.55 23.18
C TYR A 44 -26.65 -19.15 22.75
N PRO A 45 -26.42 -18.80 21.47
CA PRO A 45 -25.11 -18.28 21.08
C PRO A 45 -24.80 -17.05 21.96
N PRO A 46 -23.55 -16.89 22.43
CA PRO A 46 -23.19 -15.70 23.19
C PRO A 46 -23.53 -14.46 22.36
N PRO A 47 -23.96 -13.35 23.01
CA PRO A 47 -24.20 -12.11 22.30
C PRO A 47 -22.95 -11.70 21.50
N PRO A 48 -23.12 -11.06 20.33
CA PRO A 48 -21.99 -10.58 19.53
C PRO A 48 -21.06 -9.71 20.37
N ALA A 49 -19.75 -9.84 20.14
CA ALA A 49 -18.77 -8.96 20.78
C ALA A 49 -19.01 -7.50 20.34
N PRO A 50 -18.76 -6.51 21.22
CA PRO A 50 -18.82 -5.11 20.83
C PRO A 50 -17.86 -4.82 19.67
N THR A 51 -18.23 -3.88 18.78
CA THR A 51 -17.36 -3.38 17.69
C THR A 51 -17.30 -1.85 17.67
N LEU A 52 -16.22 -1.28 17.12
CA LEU A 52 -16.06 0.16 16.90
C LEU A 52 -15.65 0.38 15.44
N ASP A 53 -16.44 1.17 14.72
CA ASP A 53 -16.16 1.59 13.35
C ASP A 53 -15.81 3.07 13.32
N VAL A 54 -14.70 3.43 12.66
CA VAL A 54 -14.31 4.83 12.42
C VAL A 54 -14.86 5.23 11.05
N ASN A 55 -16.02 5.88 11.04
CA ASN A 55 -16.75 6.22 9.81
C ASN A 55 -16.21 7.47 9.11
N VAL A 56 -15.72 8.43 9.90
CA VAL A 56 -15.08 9.65 9.40
C VAL A 56 -13.74 9.77 10.10
N LEU A 57 -12.70 9.96 9.30
CA LEU A 57 -11.33 10.22 9.74
C LEU A 57 -10.71 11.19 8.74
N GLN A 58 -10.95 12.49 8.95
CA GLN A 58 -10.60 13.52 7.98
C GLN A 58 -9.64 14.55 8.59
N PRO A 59 -8.38 14.61 8.12
CA PRO A 59 -7.51 15.73 8.43
C PRO A 59 -7.99 16.96 7.65
N ILE A 60 -8.33 18.03 8.36
CA ILE A 60 -8.83 19.27 7.75
C ILE A 60 -8.00 20.46 8.19
N CYS A 61 -7.95 21.49 7.34
CA CYS A 61 -7.45 22.80 7.69
C CYS A 61 -8.61 23.79 7.68
N ASP A 62 -8.81 24.52 8.78
CA ASP A 62 -9.83 25.56 8.91
C ASP A 62 -9.21 26.78 9.60
N GLY A 63 -9.20 27.93 8.92
CA GLY A 63 -8.63 29.17 9.45
C GLY A 63 -7.12 29.10 9.75
N ASP A 64 -6.34 28.44 8.88
CA ASP A 64 -4.90 28.15 9.06
C ASP A 64 -4.58 27.21 10.24
N VAL A 65 -5.60 26.58 10.82
CA VAL A 65 -5.45 25.66 11.96
C VAL A 65 -5.70 24.22 11.50
N PRO A 66 -4.80 23.27 11.81
CA PRO A 66 -5.02 21.85 11.55
C PRO A 66 -5.97 21.22 12.59
N TYR A 67 -6.95 20.46 12.10
CA TYR A 67 -7.88 19.68 12.93
C TYR A 67 -7.98 18.24 12.42
N LEU A 68 -8.43 17.36 13.30
CA LEU A 68 -8.98 16.05 12.95
C LEU A 68 -10.50 16.08 13.12
N GLU A 69 -11.24 15.94 12.03
CA GLU A 69 -12.67 15.66 12.04
C GLU A 69 -12.91 14.16 12.09
N TYR A 70 -13.81 13.73 12.97
CA TYR A 70 -14.06 12.30 13.21
C TYR A 70 -15.54 12.01 13.48
N ALA A 71 -15.90 10.75 13.19
CA ALA A 71 -17.16 10.16 13.60
C ALA A 71 -16.93 8.66 13.79
N VAL A 72 -17.27 8.16 14.98
CA VAL A 72 -17.18 6.75 15.31
C VAL A 72 -18.56 6.17 15.60
N THR A 73 -18.74 4.88 15.36
CA THR A 73 -19.96 4.14 15.71
C THR A 73 -19.59 2.92 16.51
N ALA A 74 -20.03 2.87 17.75
CA ALA A 74 -19.84 1.74 18.64
C ALA A 74 -21.10 0.88 18.67
N THR A 75 -20.94 -0.44 18.50
CA THR A 75 -22.01 -1.43 18.61
C THR A 75 -21.76 -2.32 19.83
N GLY A 76 -22.82 -2.71 20.55
CA GLY A 76 -22.70 -3.63 21.69
C GLY A 76 -22.21 -2.95 22.98
N THR A 77 -22.22 -1.62 23.05
CA THR A 77 -21.90 -0.82 24.24
C THR A 77 -22.94 0.28 24.45
N THR A 78 -23.09 0.75 25.69
CA THR A 78 -23.94 1.90 26.04
C THR A 78 -23.15 3.21 26.16
N ASN A 79 -21.83 3.16 25.95
CA ASN A 79 -20.97 4.34 26.02
C ASN A 79 -21.28 5.28 24.85
N ASP A 80 -21.38 6.56 25.14
CA ASP A 80 -21.72 7.64 24.22
C ASP A 80 -20.58 8.67 24.10
N THR A 81 -19.42 8.37 24.68
CA THR A 81 -18.20 9.17 24.58
C THR A 81 -17.05 8.33 24.04
N VAL A 82 -16.09 9.02 23.41
CA VAL A 82 -14.85 8.44 22.87
C VAL A 82 -13.64 9.10 23.53
N THR A 83 -12.63 8.30 23.82
CA THR A 83 -11.28 8.78 24.11
C THR A 83 -10.45 8.68 22.83
N ILE A 84 -9.81 9.79 22.44
CA ILE A 84 -8.90 9.86 21.31
C ILE A 84 -7.48 9.98 21.84
N THR A 85 -6.64 9.01 21.52
CA THR A 85 -5.23 8.96 21.92
C THR A 85 -4.36 9.08 20.68
N TRP A 86 -3.59 10.16 20.59
CA TRP A 86 -2.56 10.35 19.59
C TRP A 86 -1.27 9.66 20.09
N GLN A 87 -0.81 8.65 19.37
CA GLN A 87 0.24 7.76 19.84
C GLN A 87 1.64 8.31 19.52
N ASN A 88 2.38 8.67 20.56
CA ASN A 88 3.72 9.22 20.43
C ASN A 88 4.75 8.07 20.40
N PRO A 89 5.46 7.84 19.28
CA PRO A 89 6.37 6.70 19.15
C PRO A 89 7.61 6.78 20.05
N ALA A 90 7.95 7.98 20.55
CA ALA A 90 9.18 8.24 21.29
C ALA A 90 8.95 8.92 22.65
N GLY A 91 7.69 9.09 23.06
CA GLY A 91 7.34 9.93 24.21
C GLY A 91 5.99 9.59 24.82
N SER A 92 5.38 10.57 25.48
CA SER A 92 4.03 10.44 26.04
C SER A 92 2.98 10.75 24.98
N ASP A 93 1.92 9.94 24.97
CA ASP A 93 0.75 10.16 24.13
C ASP A 93 -0.01 11.42 24.53
N VAL A 94 -0.76 11.97 23.56
CA VAL A 94 -1.72 13.05 23.82
C VAL A 94 -3.12 12.43 23.85
N VAL A 95 -3.77 12.52 25.01
CA VAL A 95 -5.06 11.88 25.27
C VAL A 95 -6.15 12.93 25.43
N LEU A 96 -7.21 12.81 24.62
CA LEU A 96 -8.41 13.62 24.69
C LEU A 96 -9.59 12.72 25.10
N ALA A 97 -9.99 12.79 26.36
CA ALA A 97 -11.03 11.94 26.93
C ALA A 97 -12.42 12.60 26.87
N ASP A 98 -13.46 11.77 27.06
CA ASP A 98 -14.86 12.19 27.23
C ASP A 98 -15.41 13.05 26.07
N LEU A 99 -14.94 12.80 24.85
CA LEU A 99 -15.40 13.51 23.66
C LEU A 99 -16.71 12.90 23.13
N PRO A 100 -17.58 13.66 22.45
CA PRO A 100 -18.72 13.10 21.74
C PRO A 100 -18.27 12.12 20.65
N LEU A 101 -19.10 11.14 20.27
CA LEU A 101 -18.76 10.17 19.20
C LEU A 101 -18.55 10.80 17.81
N THR A 102 -18.87 12.07 17.63
CA THR A 102 -18.61 12.84 16.41
C THR A 102 -18.21 14.26 16.76
N GLY A 103 -17.24 14.81 16.04
CA GLY A 103 -16.80 16.19 16.22
C GLY A 103 -15.47 16.47 15.53
N ARG A 104 -14.81 17.52 15.99
CA ARG A 104 -13.45 17.86 15.58
C ARG A 104 -12.60 18.19 16.79
N VAL A 105 -11.32 17.85 16.72
CA VAL A 105 -10.31 18.17 17.73
C VAL A 105 -9.13 18.86 17.10
N LEU A 106 -8.44 19.71 17.87
CA LEU A 106 -7.18 20.31 17.45
C LEU A 106 -6.13 19.21 17.24
N TRP A 107 -5.31 19.40 16.22
CA TRP A 107 -4.11 18.59 16.05
C TRP A 107 -3.14 18.87 17.20
N PRO A 108 -2.48 17.87 17.81
CA PRO A 108 -1.54 18.11 18.91
C PRO A 108 -0.45 19.10 18.51
N GLY A 109 -0.23 20.15 19.32
CA GLY A 109 0.70 21.25 19.02
C GLY A 109 0.06 22.46 18.35
N ALA A 110 -1.14 22.33 17.77
CA ALA A 110 -1.85 23.48 17.21
C ALA A 110 -2.46 24.35 18.33
N VAL A 111 -2.25 25.67 18.23
CA VAL A 111 -2.83 26.64 19.16
C VAL A 111 -3.68 27.65 18.39
N VAL A 112 -4.85 27.96 18.93
CA VAL A 112 -5.81 28.90 18.34
C VAL A 112 -6.02 30.07 19.27
N GLY A 113 -6.03 31.27 18.69
CA GLY A 113 -6.30 32.51 19.39
C GLY A 113 -7.79 32.76 19.62
N ALA A 114 -8.08 33.90 20.25
CA ALA A 114 -9.44 34.21 20.70
C ALA A 114 -10.44 34.43 19.56
N ASN A 115 -9.96 34.76 18.35
CA ASN A 115 -10.79 35.01 17.18
C ASN A 115 -10.73 33.86 16.14
N GLY A 116 -10.15 32.72 16.52
CA GLY A 116 -10.00 31.57 15.62
C GLY A 116 -8.72 31.58 14.78
N GLU A 117 -7.84 32.55 14.97
CA GLU A 117 -6.55 32.63 14.28
C GLU A 117 -5.57 31.55 14.75
N ALA A 118 -4.78 30.98 13.84
CA ALA A 118 -3.68 30.10 14.22
C ALA A 118 -2.57 30.89 14.94
N LEU A 119 -2.18 30.43 16.13
CA LEU A 119 -1.08 30.97 16.92
C LEU A 119 0.12 30.05 16.95
N ASP A 120 -0.07 28.75 16.71
CA ASP A 120 0.99 27.76 16.70
C ASP A 120 0.64 26.55 15.83
N TRP A 121 1.65 25.88 15.29
CA TRP A 121 1.53 24.71 14.43
C TRP A 121 2.41 23.58 14.94
N PRO A 122 1.95 22.32 14.85
CA PRO A 122 2.75 21.18 15.26
C PRO A 122 4.09 21.14 14.52
N GLY A 123 5.19 20.96 15.23
CA GLY A 123 6.53 20.87 14.66
C GLY A 123 7.17 22.22 14.33
N TRP A 124 6.70 23.32 14.92
CA TRP A 124 7.20 24.66 14.66
C TRP A 124 7.42 25.43 15.96
N THR A 125 8.63 25.98 16.13
CA THR A 125 8.94 26.87 17.24
C THR A 125 9.04 28.31 16.75
N GLN A 126 8.29 29.22 17.39
CA GLN A 126 8.48 30.65 17.18
C GLN A 126 9.71 31.16 17.96
N GLN A 127 10.61 31.81 17.24
CA GLN A 127 11.79 32.46 17.80
C GLN A 127 11.44 33.82 18.42
N ALA A 128 12.32 34.33 19.28
CA ALA A 128 12.13 35.63 19.94
C ALA A 128 12.05 36.83 18.98
N ASP A 129 12.56 36.70 17.76
CA ASP A 129 12.47 37.70 16.70
C ASP A 129 11.19 37.60 15.85
N GLY A 130 10.31 36.65 16.18
CA GLY A 130 9.05 36.38 15.48
C GLY A 130 9.17 35.44 14.28
N THR A 131 10.38 34.96 13.96
CA THR A 131 10.58 33.96 12.90
C THR A 131 10.20 32.56 13.36
N TRP A 132 9.87 31.68 12.41
CA TRP A 132 9.51 30.29 12.70
C TRP A 132 10.61 29.34 12.24
N VAL A 133 10.93 28.36 13.07
CA VAL A 133 11.85 27.27 12.74
C VAL A 133 11.14 25.93 12.91
N GLU A 134 11.45 24.98 12.04
CA GLU A 134 10.94 23.62 12.17
C GLU A 134 11.63 22.92 13.35
N GLY A 135 10.85 22.21 14.16
CA GLY A 135 11.31 21.48 15.33
C GLY A 135 10.61 21.92 16.63
N ASP A 136 9.89 21.00 17.27
CA ASP A 136 9.33 21.13 18.63
C ASP A 136 8.96 19.74 19.24
N GLU A 137 8.30 19.70 20.40
CA GLU A 137 7.85 18.44 21.01
C GLU A 137 6.70 17.71 20.28
N PHE A 138 6.08 18.34 19.28
CA PHE A 138 4.98 17.84 18.45
C PHE A 138 5.41 17.52 17.00
N ASP A 139 6.70 17.54 16.66
CA ASP A 139 7.20 17.09 15.34
C ASP A 139 6.68 15.70 14.94
N TRP A 140 6.48 14.81 15.92
CA TRP A 140 6.12 13.41 15.72
C TRP A 140 4.70 13.20 15.17
N VAL A 141 3.84 14.22 15.21
CA VAL A 141 2.51 14.14 14.57
C VAL A 141 2.53 14.51 13.09
N ARG A 142 3.73 14.74 12.53
CA ARG A 142 4.01 14.99 11.10
C ARG A 142 4.99 13.90 10.61
N PRO A 143 4.81 13.36 9.40
CA PRO A 143 3.79 13.64 8.39
C PRO A 143 2.46 12.91 8.57
N SER A 144 2.44 11.92 9.45
CA SER A 144 1.28 11.12 9.79
C SER A 144 1.44 10.60 11.20
N VAL A 145 0.33 10.23 11.82
CA VAL A 145 0.31 9.78 13.20
C VAL A 145 -0.73 8.70 13.40
N ASP A 146 -0.44 7.76 14.28
CA ASP A 146 -1.38 6.73 14.70
C ASP A 146 -2.31 7.28 15.78
N VAL A 147 -3.61 7.14 15.55
CA VAL A 147 -4.67 7.60 16.44
C VAL A 147 -5.49 6.40 16.87
N LEU A 148 -5.63 6.26 18.18
CA LEU A 148 -6.44 5.24 18.84
C LEU A 148 -7.76 5.88 19.32
N PHE A 149 -8.87 5.27 18.96
CA PHE A 149 -10.22 5.62 19.40
C PHE A 149 -10.71 4.55 20.37
N GLU A 150 -11.15 4.95 21.56
CA GLU A 150 -11.62 4.04 22.61
C GLU A 150 -13.02 4.43 23.06
N VAL A 151 -13.99 3.55 22.84
CA VAL A 151 -15.37 3.62 23.39
C VAL A 151 -15.66 2.40 24.27
N ASN A 152 -14.73 1.44 24.36
CA ASN A 152 -14.93 0.06 24.80
C ASN A 152 -16.02 -0.62 23.94
N PRO A 153 -15.68 -0.94 22.68
CA PRO A 153 -14.36 -1.39 22.19
C PRO A 153 -13.49 -0.26 21.57
N GLU A 154 -12.34 -0.62 20.99
CA GLU A 154 -11.32 0.31 20.44
C GLU A 154 -11.02 0.07 18.95
N ALA A 155 -10.48 1.08 18.27
CA ALA A 155 -10.02 1.02 16.88
C ALA A 155 -8.85 1.99 16.66
N SER A 156 -7.85 1.59 15.87
CA SER A 156 -6.69 2.44 15.52
C SER A 156 -6.68 2.75 14.03
N ALA A 157 -6.18 3.93 13.67
CA ALA A 157 -5.95 4.33 12.29
C ALA A 157 -4.75 5.28 12.19
N THR A 158 -4.01 5.20 11.09
CA THR A 158 -3.00 6.19 10.74
C THR A 158 -3.66 7.33 9.96
N VAL A 159 -3.45 8.57 10.39
CA VAL A 159 -3.95 9.77 9.71
C VAL A 159 -2.80 10.65 9.24
N ALA A 160 -2.88 11.13 8.00
CA ALA A 160 -1.92 12.07 7.46
C ALA A 160 -2.20 13.50 7.95
N TYR A 161 -1.17 14.29 8.18
CA TYR A 161 -1.31 15.71 8.52
C TYR A 161 -2.05 16.48 7.40
N PRO A 162 -2.93 17.45 7.71
CA PRO A 162 -3.72 18.11 6.69
C PRO A 162 -2.83 18.87 5.69
N PRO A 163 -3.07 18.74 4.38
CA PRO A 163 -2.30 19.48 3.39
C PRO A 163 -2.63 20.97 3.46
N SER A 164 -1.63 21.82 3.24
CA SER A 164 -1.86 23.25 3.03
C SER A 164 -2.60 23.50 1.71
N SER A 165 -3.34 24.60 1.63
CA SER A 165 -4.04 25.09 0.43
C SER A 165 -3.88 26.61 0.31
N PRO A 166 -4.18 27.22 -0.85
CA PRO A 166 -4.13 28.68 -1.00
C PRO A 166 -5.02 29.45 -0.01
N SER A 167 -6.06 28.80 0.51
CA SER A 167 -7.01 29.38 1.48
C SER A 167 -6.80 28.91 2.91
N CYS A 168 -5.81 28.05 3.17
CA CYS A 168 -5.55 27.52 4.50
C CYS A 168 -4.10 26.99 4.60
N ALA A 169 -3.25 27.68 5.34
CA ALA A 169 -1.88 27.31 5.63
C ALA A 169 -1.82 26.39 6.85
N THR A 170 -1.23 25.21 6.69
CA THR A 170 -1.00 24.28 7.82
C THR A 170 0.42 24.39 8.39
N ASN A 171 1.11 25.49 8.07
CA ASN A 171 2.41 25.88 8.57
C ASN A 171 2.41 27.39 8.82
N PRO A 172 3.36 27.93 9.59
CA PRO A 172 3.44 29.36 9.86
C PRO A 172 3.61 30.22 8.60
N GLU A 173 3.15 31.47 8.68
CA GLU A 173 3.32 32.45 7.60
C GLU A 173 4.80 32.61 7.20
N GLY A 174 5.05 32.80 5.91
CA GLY A 174 6.40 32.94 5.35
C GLY A 174 7.07 31.61 5.00
N VAL A 175 6.53 30.48 5.46
CA VAL A 175 6.94 29.14 4.99
C VAL A 175 6.17 28.82 3.73
N THR A 176 6.75 29.12 2.56
CA THR A 176 6.14 28.73 1.29
C THR A 176 6.51 27.27 0.99
N PRO A 177 5.54 26.34 0.94
CA PRO A 177 5.86 24.99 0.55
C PRO A 177 6.35 24.96 -0.90
N THR A 178 7.33 24.11 -1.17
CA THR A 178 7.86 23.95 -2.53
C THR A 178 7.87 22.49 -2.91
N VAL A 179 7.56 22.20 -4.17
CA VAL A 179 7.71 20.87 -4.76
C VAL A 179 8.74 20.97 -5.86
N LYS A 180 9.77 20.14 -5.75
CA LYS A 180 10.77 19.94 -6.77
C LYS A 180 10.66 18.53 -7.32
N VAL A 181 10.52 18.43 -8.64
CA VAL A 181 10.61 17.15 -9.34
C VAL A 181 12.11 16.82 -9.51
N ASP A 182 12.59 15.83 -8.74
CA ASP A 182 13.99 15.39 -8.79
C ASP A 182 14.22 14.35 -9.87
N THR A 183 13.26 13.43 -10.04
CA THR A 183 13.29 12.36 -11.03
C THR A 183 12.00 12.40 -11.82
N LEU A 184 12.12 12.30 -13.15
CA LEU A 184 10.99 12.22 -14.07
C LEU A 184 11.44 11.46 -15.32
N THR A 185 11.41 10.14 -15.23
CA THR A 185 11.98 9.25 -16.23
C THR A 185 10.91 8.28 -16.74
N PRO A 186 10.42 8.49 -17.97
CA PRO A 186 9.67 7.48 -18.70
C PRO A 186 10.56 6.25 -18.92
N THR A 187 10.09 5.09 -18.47
CA THR A 187 10.82 3.83 -18.62
C THR A 187 9.96 2.78 -19.28
N CYS A 188 10.58 1.88 -20.02
CA CYS A 188 9.95 0.61 -20.39
C CYS A 188 10.73 -0.52 -19.72
N VAL A 189 10.01 -1.40 -19.03
CA VAL A 189 10.57 -2.60 -18.41
C VAL A 189 9.81 -3.80 -18.94
N GLU A 190 10.51 -4.68 -19.66
CA GLU A 190 9.97 -5.93 -20.18
C GLU A 190 8.67 -5.76 -21.00
N GLY A 191 8.62 -4.70 -21.82
CA GLY A 191 7.47 -4.38 -22.68
C GLY A 191 6.34 -3.59 -22.02
N VAL A 192 6.47 -3.25 -20.73
CA VAL A 192 5.51 -2.45 -19.97
C VAL A 192 6.04 -1.05 -19.71
N THR A 193 5.20 -0.05 -19.95
CA THR A 193 5.53 1.38 -19.85
C THR A 193 5.22 1.92 -18.46
N TYR A 194 6.19 2.63 -17.89
CA TYR A 194 6.08 3.25 -16.57
C TYR A 194 6.63 4.68 -16.57
N LEU A 195 6.22 5.45 -15.57
CA LEU A 195 6.91 6.67 -15.15
C LEU A 195 7.61 6.41 -13.82
N GLU A 196 8.93 6.50 -13.82
CA GLU A 196 9.72 6.57 -12.59
C GLU A 196 9.86 8.04 -12.19
N TYR A 197 9.51 8.34 -10.95
CA TYR A 197 9.45 9.72 -10.47
C TYR A 197 9.99 9.83 -9.06
N GLY A 198 10.36 11.06 -8.70
CA GLY A 198 10.76 11.40 -7.35
C GLY A 198 10.61 12.87 -7.09
N LEU A 199 10.00 13.20 -5.97
CA LEU A 199 9.74 14.55 -5.50
C LEU A 199 10.57 14.84 -4.25
N THR A 200 11.02 16.09 -4.13
CA THR A 200 11.40 16.71 -2.85
C THR A 200 10.35 17.76 -2.55
N VAL A 201 9.67 17.59 -1.42
CA VAL A 201 8.67 18.53 -0.92
C VAL A 201 9.21 19.18 0.34
N THR A 202 9.17 20.51 0.42
CA THR A 202 9.62 21.28 1.58
C THR A 202 8.49 22.13 2.13
N GLY A 203 8.53 22.46 3.41
CA GLY A 203 7.56 23.36 4.04
C GLY A 203 6.15 22.79 4.15
N THR A 204 5.97 21.50 3.88
CA THR A 204 4.74 20.74 4.16
C THR A 204 5.15 19.29 4.41
N PRO A 205 4.51 18.58 5.34
CA PRO A 205 4.90 17.22 5.68
C PRO A 205 4.18 16.20 4.76
N ALA A 206 4.12 16.45 3.46
CA ALA A 206 3.50 15.52 2.53
C ALA A 206 4.34 14.23 2.42
N THR A 207 3.72 13.06 2.49
CA THR A 207 4.37 11.74 2.23
C THR A 207 3.87 11.08 0.96
N THR A 208 2.74 11.54 0.45
CA THR A 208 2.13 11.06 -0.79
C THR A 208 1.81 12.25 -1.69
N THR A 209 1.53 11.95 -2.95
CA THR A 209 1.08 12.89 -3.95
C THR A 209 -0.05 12.27 -4.74
N THR A 210 -0.91 13.09 -5.32
CA THR A 210 -1.74 12.67 -6.45
C THR A 210 -1.00 12.98 -7.74
N ILE A 211 -0.97 12.00 -8.65
CA ILE A 211 -0.45 12.18 -10.01
C ILE A 211 -1.64 12.24 -10.96
N THR A 212 -1.80 13.37 -11.62
CA THR A 212 -2.81 13.59 -12.67
C THR A 212 -2.12 13.63 -14.02
N TRP A 213 -2.60 12.82 -14.95
CA TRP A 213 -2.17 12.84 -16.34
C TRP A 213 -3.23 13.59 -17.14
N ASP A 214 -2.86 14.76 -17.63
CA ASP A 214 -3.80 15.72 -18.20
C ASP A 214 -4.26 15.25 -19.58
N ASN A 215 -5.55 14.95 -19.71
CA ASN A 215 -6.13 14.45 -20.95
C ASN A 215 -6.75 15.62 -21.73
N PRO A 216 -6.20 16.03 -22.88
CA PRO A 216 -6.69 17.20 -23.61
C PRO A 216 -8.09 17.00 -24.20
N ASP A 217 -8.50 15.74 -24.41
CA ASP A 217 -9.71 15.38 -25.16
C ASP A 217 -10.79 14.74 -24.27
N GLY A 218 -10.58 14.66 -22.95
CA GLY A 218 -11.45 13.91 -22.06
C GLY A 218 -11.11 14.06 -20.57
N PRO A 219 -11.61 13.14 -19.72
CA PRO A 219 -11.27 13.14 -18.30
C PRO A 219 -9.80 12.74 -18.09
N ASP A 220 -9.17 13.37 -17.11
CA ASP A 220 -7.79 13.06 -16.70
C ASP A 220 -7.68 11.65 -16.12
N PHE A 221 -6.48 11.08 -16.23
CA PHE A 221 -6.16 9.83 -15.54
C PHE A 221 -5.45 10.14 -14.21
N VAL A 222 -6.09 9.79 -13.10
CA VAL A 222 -5.65 10.17 -11.76
C VAL A 222 -5.16 8.94 -10.98
N GLN A 223 -3.99 9.07 -10.36
CA GLN A 223 -3.42 8.09 -9.43
C GLN A 223 -3.19 8.78 -8.07
N GLU A 224 -4.08 8.50 -7.11
CA GLU A 224 -4.10 9.16 -5.81
C GLU A 224 -3.23 8.44 -4.78
N GLY A 225 -2.72 9.19 -3.79
CA GLY A 225 -2.06 8.63 -2.61
C GLY A 225 -0.77 7.87 -2.90
N VAL A 226 -0.13 8.11 -4.05
CA VAL A 226 1.14 7.44 -4.38
C VAL A 226 2.29 8.06 -3.58
N PRO A 227 3.31 7.28 -3.17
CA PRO A 227 4.45 7.83 -2.41
C PRO A 227 5.17 8.94 -3.18
N LEU A 228 5.89 9.84 -2.50
CA LEU A 228 6.64 10.92 -3.18
C LEU A 228 7.75 10.43 -4.14
N ARG A 229 8.12 9.15 -4.11
CA ARG A 229 9.09 8.55 -5.01
C ARG A 229 8.68 7.12 -5.35
N GLY A 230 8.87 6.73 -6.60
CA GLY A 230 8.59 5.37 -7.02
C GLY A 230 8.33 5.26 -8.51
N ARG A 231 7.49 4.29 -8.86
CA ARG A 231 7.13 3.97 -10.23
C ARG A 231 5.63 3.76 -10.34
N VAL A 232 5.00 4.41 -11.31
CA VAL A 232 3.58 4.25 -11.64
C VAL A 232 3.42 3.74 -13.07
N LEU A 233 2.31 3.04 -13.32
CA LEU A 233 1.95 2.61 -14.67
C LEU A 233 1.62 3.83 -15.53
N TRP A 234 2.08 3.79 -16.77
CA TRP A 234 1.68 4.75 -17.78
C TRP A 234 0.20 4.53 -18.16
N PRO A 235 -0.60 5.59 -18.40
CA PRO A 235 -1.99 5.42 -18.83
C PRO A 235 -2.13 4.51 -20.06
N GLY A 236 -2.95 3.47 -19.96
CA GLY A 236 -3.15 2.47 -21.01
C GLY A 236 -2.17 1.30 -21.03
N ALA A 237 -1.17 1.27 -20.13
CA ALA A 237 -0.23 0.15 -20.02
C ALA A 237 -0.84 -1.03 -19.25
N TYR A 238 -0.46 -2.26 -19.64
CA TYR A 238 -0.87 -3.48 -18.96
C TYR A 238 0.28 -4.09 -18.16
N PRO A 239 0.10 -4.40 -16.86
CA PRO A 239 1.20 -4.87 -16.02
C PRO A 239 1.58 -6.34 -16.24
N GLU A 240 0.69 -7.16 -16.83
CA GLU A 240 0.93 -8.60 -16.97
C GLU A 240 1.52 -8.96 -18.33
N ARG A 241 2.46 -9.92 -18.31
CA ARG A 241 3.04 -10.49 -19.52
C ARG A 241 2.22 -11.65 -20.06
N ASN A 242 2.37 -11.89 -21.36
CA ASN A 242 1.89 -13.08 -22.06
C ASN A 242 0.37 -13.26 -22.00
N VAL A 243 -0.37 -12.19 -21.72
CA VAL A 243 -1.82 -12.16 -21.89
C VAL A 243 -2.10 -11.82 -23.35
N ASP A 244 -3.08 -12.49 -23.94
CA ASP A 244 -3.56 -12.14 -25.28
C ASP A 244 -4.32 -10.82 -25.19
N LEU A 245 -3.75 -9.78 -25.78
CA LEU A 245 -4.28 -8.41 -25.77
C LEU A 245 -4.82 -8.12 -27.17
N PRO A 246 -6.12 -8.36 -27.43
CA PRO A 246 -6.63 -8.33 -28.79
C PRO A 246 -6.77 -6.90 -29.30
N ALA A 247 -6.40 -6.68 -30.56
CA ALA A 247 -6.57 -5.39 -31.23
C ALA A 247 -8.03 -4.90 -31.24
N SER A 248 -9.01 -5.81 -31.21
CA SER A 248 -10.44 -5.47 -31.10
C SER A 248 -10.80 -4.75 -29.79
N GLN A 249 -9.96 -4.88 -28.76
CA GLN A 249 -10.08 -4.15 -27.49
C GLN A 249 -9.19 -2.90 -27.43
N GLY A 250 -8.57 -2.51 -28.55
CA GLY A 250 -7.76 -1.29 -28.63
C GLY A 250 -6.28 -1.47 -28.31
N TRP A 251 -5.81 -2.72 -28.16
CA TRP A 251 -4.41 -3.02 -27.86
C TRP A 251 -3.54 -3.00 -29.11
N GLU A 252 -2.50 -2.18 -29.09
CA GLU A 252 -1.56 -2.01 -30.19
C GLU A 252 -0.12 -2.01 -29.65
N LEU A 253 0.84 -2.44 -30.49
CA LEU A 253 2.26 -2.30 -30.17
C LEU A 253 2.73 -0.92 -30.59
N VAL A 254 3.00 -0.06 -29.62
CA VAL A 254 3.60 1.27 -29.84
C VAL A 254 4.98 1.29 -29.24
N SER A 255 6.01 1.60 -30.04
CA SER A 255 7.41 1.61 -29.57
C SER A 255 7.82 0.32 -28.84
N ASN A 256 7.38 -0.85 -29.34
CA ASN A 256 7.58 -2.18 -28.75
C ASN A 256 6.97 -2.39 -27.34
N THR A 257 5.95 -1.61 -27.00
CA THR A 257 5.16 -1.75 -25.78
C THR A 257 3.70 -1.98 -26.12
N TRP A 258 3.02 -2.85 -25.36
CA TRP A 258 1.57 -3.01 -25.51
C TRP A 258 0.86 -1.83 -24.87
N GLN A 259 0.03 -1.14 -25.66
CA GLN A 259 -0.75 0.00 -25.20
C GLN A 259 -2.19 -0.06 -25.68
N ASN A 260 -3.13 0.30 -24.81
CA ASN A 260 -4.51 0.54 -25.21
C ASN A 260 -4.64 1.94 -25.83
N THR A 261 -4.45 2.02 -27.14
CA THR A 261 -4.49 3.29 -27.89
C THR A 261 -5.92 3.76 -28.17
N ARG A 262 -6.91 2.87 -28.09
CA ARG A 262 -8.33 3.24 -28.23
C ARG A 262 -8.78 4.15 -27.10
N ASP A 263 -8.46 3.79 -25.87
CA ASP A 263 -8.93 4.48 -24.67
C ASP A 263 -7.87 5.48 -24.14
N TYR A 264 -6.59 5.26 -24.43
CA TYR A 264 -5.46 6.08 -23.96
C TYR A 264 -4.51 6.54 -25.08
N GLY A 265 -4.98 6.63 -26.33
CA GLY A 265 -4.16 7.11 -27.45
C GLY A 265 -3.58 8.51 -27.24
N TRP A 266 -4.27 9.35 -26.47
CA TRP A 266 -3.82 10.69 -26.04
C TRP A 266 -2.52 10.65 -25.22
N ALA A 267 -2.25 9.54 -24.51
CA ALA A 267 -1.08 9.39 -23.65
C ALA A 267 0.16 8.87 -24.41
N VAL A 268 0.08 8.62 -25.72
CA VAL A 268 1.18 8.05 -26.54
C VAL A 268 2.05 9.14 -27.20
N GLY A 269 2.14 10.30 -26.55
CA GLY A 269 2.88 11.48 -27.00
C GLY A 269 3.55 12.20 -25.84
N THR A 270 3.60 13.53 -25.91
CA THR A 270 3.93 14.33 -24.72
C THR A 270 2.64 14.71 -24.03
N VAL A 271 2.58 14.44 -22.73
CA VAL A 271 1.44 14.67 -21.86
C VAL A 271 1.90 15.48 -20.66
N ASP A 272 1.10 16.44 -20.23
CA ASP A 272 1.35 17.18 -18.99
C ASP A 272 0.97 16.30 -17.80
N VAL A 273 1.88 16.21 -16.84
CA VAL A 273 1.70 15.44 -15.61
C VAL A 273 1.77 16.39 -14.43
N THR A 274 0.67 16.45 -13.68
CA THR A 274 0.54 17.28 -12.49
C THR A 274 0.74 16.45 -11.23
N PHE A 275 1.74 16.82 -10.42
CA PHE A 275 1.96 16.29 -9.07
C PHE A 275 1.34 17.24 -8.05
N ALA A 276 0.27 16.83 -7.38
CA ALA A 276 -0.37 17.61 -6.33
C ALA A 276 0.18 17.23 -4.94
N SER A 277 1.17 17.99 -4.46
CA SER A 277 1.75 17.86 -3.11
C SER A 277 1.79 19.18 -2.34
N SER A 278 0.89 20.11 -2.68
CA SER A 278 0.73 21.45 -2.08
C SER A 278 2.05 22.23 -1.93
N PRO A 279 2.52 22.95 -2.97
CA PRO A 279 1.79 23.28 -4.20
C PRO A 279 1.75 22.14 -5.23
N ALA A 280 0.87 22.26 -6.22
CA ALA A 280 0.91 21.40 -7.38
C ALA A 280 2.02 21.85 -8.35
N VAL A 281 2.68 20.90 -9.01
CA VAL A 281 3.66 21.15 -10.07
C VAL A 281 3.30 20.34 -11.32
N THR A 282 3.20 21.01 -12.46
CA THR A 282 2.90 20.38 -13.75
C THR A 282 4.16 20.35 -14.61
N VAL A 283 4.47 19.17 -15.16
CA VAL A 283 5.65 18.94 -15.99
C VAL A 283 5.28 18.11 -17.22
N PRO A 284 5.78 18.46 -18.42
CA PRO A 284 5.55 17.66 -19.61
C PRO A 284 6.40 16.39 -19.56
N VAL A 285 5.78 15.26 -19.89
CA VAL A 285 6.40 13.94 -19.94
C VAL A 285 6.16 13.33 -21.31
N THR A 286 7.24 12.93 -21.99
CA THR A 286 7.14 12.29 -23.30
C THR A 286 7.14 10.77 -23.17
N TYR A 287 6.23 10.13 -23.88
CA TYR A 287 6.16 8.68 -24.03
C TYR A 287 7.53 8.06 -24.34
N PRO A 288 7.96 6.99 -23.63
CA PRO A 288 9.29 6.45 -23.82
C PRO A 288 9.45 5.88 -25.23
N GLN A 289 10.60 6.17 -25.84
CA GLN A 289 10.95 5.64 -27.15
C GLN A 289 11.71 4.31 -27.01
N ASP A 290 11.65 3.49 -28.07
CA ASP A 290 12.14 2.12 -28.17
C ASP A 290 13.60 1.89 -27.69
N THR A 291 14.41 2.95 -27.58
CA THR A 291 15.81 2.88 -27.13
C THR A 291 16.01 2.75 -25.61
N ALA A 292 14.96 2.86 -24.79
CA ALA A 292 15.07 2.89 -23.32
C ALA A 292 15.25 1.50 -22.64
N GLY A 293 15.73 0.48 -23.35
CA GLY A 293 15.97 -0.86 -22.78
C GLY A 293 14.71 -1.74 -22.68
N CYS A 294 13.64 -1.35 -23.37
CA CYS A 294 12.36 -2.06 -23.42
C CYS A 294 12.51 -3.53 -23.85
N VAL A 295 13.52 -3.78 -24.68
CA VAL A 295 13.89 -5.09 -25.18
C VAL A 295 15.30 -5.44 -24.70
N ARG A 296 15.52 -5.78 -23.42
CA ARG A 296 16.77 -6.51 -23.09
C ARG A 296 16.63 -7.97 -23.48
N ALA A 297 17.27 -8.25 -24.61
CA ALA A 297 17.66 -9.55 -25.15
C ALA A 297 16.73 -10.69 -24.72
N ALA A 298 15.71 -10.94 -25.53
CA ALA A 298 15.30 -12.31 -25.77
C ALA A 298 16.59 -13.12 -25.84
N GLY A 299 16.76 -14.07 -24.92
CA GLY A 299 17.81 -15.07 -25.04
C GLY A 299 17.70 -15.61 -26.46
N VAL A 300 18.64 -15.21 -27.31
CA VAL A 300 18.74 -15.75 -28.66
C VAL A 300 19.35 -17.14 -28.48
N SER A 301 18.52 -18.07 -28.06
CA SER A 301 18.74 -19.48 -28.22
C SER A 301 17.58 -19.97 -29.08
N GLY A 302 17.71 -19.80 -30.40
CA GLY A 302 16.88 -20.57 -31.33
C GLY A 302 16.38 -19.82 -32.56
N LEU A 303 17.27 -19.66 -33.54
CA LEU A 303 17.00 -19.97 -34.95
C LEU A 303 15.86 -19.21 -35.65
N LEU A 304 16.06 -17.94 -35.96
CA LEU A 304 15.58 -17.39 -37.22
C LEU A 304 16.68 -16.53 -37.87
N PRO A 305 17.14 -16.86 -39.10
CA PRO A 305 18.22 -16.14 -39.76
C PRO A 305 17.76 -14.72 -40.12
N ARG A 306 18.49 -13.72 -39.60
CA ARG A 306 18.14 -12.29 -39.70
C ARG A 306 18.74 -11.57 -40.91
N THR A 307 19.44 -12.25 -41.83
CA THR A 307 19.91 -11.64 -43.08
C THR A 307 19.93 -12.64 -44.23
N GLY A 308 19.65 -12.18 -45.46
CA GLY A 308 19.55 -13.01 -46.67
C GLY A 308 20.85 -13.76 -47.06
N THR A 309 21.98 -13.49 -46.40
CA THR A 309 23.24 -14.20 -46.60
C THR A 309 23.30 -15.55 -45.88
N GLU A 310 22.52 -15.77 -44.82
CA GLU A 310 22.45 -17.07 -44.11
C GLU A 310 21.58 -18.11 -44.83
N VAL A 311 20.64 -17.66 -45.68
CA VAL A 311 19.82 -18.53 -46.53
C VAL A 311 20.69 -19.29 -47.54
N LEU A 312 21.79 -18.69 -48.02
CA LEU A 312 22.73 -19.36 -48.92
C LEU A 312 23.45 -20.54 -48.24
N GLY A 313 23.73 -20.46 -46.94
CA GLY A 313 24.31 -21.57 -46.18
C GLY A 313 23.35 -22.76 -46.04
N LEU A 314 22.06 -22.48 -45.81
CA LEU A 314 21.02 -23.50 -45.72
C LEU A 314 20.70 -24.15 -47.07
N VAL A 315 20.71 -23.39 -48.17
CA VAL A 315 20.58 -23.93 -49.54
C VAL A 315 21.79 -24.82 -49.89
N GLY A 316 23.01 -24.44 -49.46
CA GLY A 316 24.20 -25.27 -49.62
C GLY A 316 24.11 -26.62 -48.90
N PHE A 317 23.59 -26.65 -47.68
CA PHE A 317 23.37 -27.89 -46.92
C PHE A 317 22.29 -28.78 -47.56
N ALA A 318 21.19 -28.20 -48.05
CA ALA A 318 20.12 -28.95 -48.71
C ALA A 318 20.60 -29.61 -50.02
N LEU A 319 21.45 -28.93 -50.81
CA LEU A 319 22.07 -29.50 -52.02
C LEU A 319 23.07 -30.61 -51.70
N GLY A 320 23.80 -30.51 -50.59
CA GLY A 320 24.70 -31.57 -50.10
C GLY A 320 23.97 -32.87 -49.76
N PHE A 321 22.79 -32.80 -49.14
CA PHE A 321 21.97 -33.97 -48.83
C PHE A 321 21.35 -34.62 -50.08
N LEU A 322 21.01 -33.83 -51.11
CA LEU A 322 20.54 -34.36 -52.41
C LEU A 322 21.65 -35.12 -53.16
N ALA A 323 22.90 -34.65 -53.10
CA ALA A 323 24.04 -35.35 -53.70
C ALA A 323 24.40 -36.66 -52.95
N LEU A 324 24.33 -36.65 -51.61
CA LEU A 324 24.53 -37.86 -50.81
C LEU A 324 23.41 -38.89 -51.01
N GLY A 325 22.15 -38.45 -51.07
CA GLY A 325 20.99 -39.31 -51.31
C GLY A 325 21.05 -40.01 -52.67
N THR A 326 21.42 -39.29 -53.74
CA THR A 326 21.57 -39.89 -55.08
C THR A 326 22.72 -40.90 -55.15
N THR A 327 23.83 -40.66 -54.46
CA THR A 327 24.98 -41.59 -54.42
C THR A 327 24.62 -42.90 -53.71
N VAL A 328 23.86 -42.83 -52.60
CA VAL A 328 23.39 -44.02 -51.86
C VAL A 328 22.40 -44.85 -52.69
N VAL A 329 21.50 -44.22 -53.44
CA VAL A 329 20.53 -44.91 -54.32
C VAL A 329 21.24 -45.61 -55.49
N VAL A 330 22.27 -45.00 -56.08
CA VAL A 330 23.06 -45.62 -57.16
C VAL A 330 23.88 -46.81 -56.65
N LEU A 331 24.46 -46.71 -55.46
CA LEU A 331 25.25 -47.79 -54.85
C LEU A 331 24.39 -48.97 -54.39
N THR A 332 23.16 -48.73 -53.92
CA THR A 332 22.23 -49.80 -53.55
C THR A 332 21.61 -50.51 -54.76
N ARG A 333 21.41 -49.82 -55.89
CA ARG A 333 20.96 -50.44 -57.15
C ARG A 333 22.02 -51.36 -57.78
N ARG A 334 23.31 -51.02 -57.68
CA ARG A 334 24.43 -51.85 -58.18
C ARG A 334 24.67 -53.14 -57.38
N ARG A 335 24.15 -53.25 -56.15
CA ARG A 335 24.27 -54.47 -55.32
C ARG A 335 23.10 -55.45 -55.51
N ARG A 336 22.08 -55.10 -56.29
CA ARG A 336 20.88 -55.94 -56.53
C ARG A 336 20.72 -56.40 -57.99
N ALA A 337 21.72 -56.16 -58.84
CA ALA A 337 21.86 -56.74 -60.17
C ALA A 337 23.04 -57.72 -60.15
#